data_AF-A0A3N6FYR7-F1
#
_entry.id   AF-A0A3N6FYR7-F1
#
_cell.length_a   1.000
_cell.length_b   1.000
_cell.length_c   1.000
_cell.angle_alpha   90.00
_cell.angle_beta   90.00
_cell.angle_gamma   90.00
#
_symmetry.space_group_name_H-M   'P 1'
#
loop_
_entity.id
_entity.type
_entity.pdbx_description
1 polymer ?
#
loop_
_entity_poly.entity_id
_entity_poly.type
_entity_poly.pdbx_seq_one_letter_code
_entity_poly.pdbx_strand_id
1 'polypeptide(L)'
;MPAGRSAATVRRPAGRCPSGWSAESGRGPGGAAYLELIGSLFADPEADPAAATVAAFTGAAETLRELDFTDPCPIATVALEVASTHEALRRATADVFASWIEALAGFYARAGIEAETARDTAGSVIALLEGAFMLGRAAHDTAPVLAAARASAAIVRDALGRAG
;
A
#
# COMPACT_ATOMS: atom_id res chain seq x y z
N MET A 1 38.88 -48.09 16.30
CA MET A 1 38.94 -46.66 16.70
C MET A 1 39.97 -46.02 15.79
N PRO A 2 39.58 -45.06 14.92
CA PRO A 2 39.24 -43.72 15.41
C PRO A 2 37.95 -43.09 14.83
N ALA A 3 37.35 -42.29 15.71
CA ALA A 3 36.66 -41.01 15.52
C ALA A 3 35.72 -40.79 14.31
N GLY A 4 34.44 -40.66 14.63
CA GLY A 4 33.37 -40.29 13.72
C GLY A 4 33.47 -38.84 13.21
N ARG A 5 33.04 -38.64 11.97
CA ARG A 5 32.77 -37.33 11.41
C ARG A 5 31.28 -37.03 11.55
N SER A 6 30.98 -36.11 12.44
CA SER A 6 29.64 -35.54 12.66
C SER A 6 29.20 -34.77 11.41
N ALA A 7 28.00 -35.07 10.93
CA ALA A 7 27.31 -34.29 9.91
C ALA A 7 26.93 -32.93 10.52
N ALA A 8 27.70 -31.90 10.19
CA ALA A 8 27.33 -30.53 10.52
C ALA A 8 26.21 -30.08 9.57
N THR A 9 24.97 -30.18 10.04
CA THR A 9 23.82 -29.51 9.46
C THR A 9 24.09 -28.01 9.47
N VAL A 10 24.38 -27.42 8.30
CA VAL A 10 24.45 -25.97 8.13
C VAL A 10 23.04 -25.42 8.33
N ARG A 11 22.77 -24.92 9.53
CA ARG A 11 21.55 -24.19 9.87
C ARG A 11 21.61 -22.84 9.16
N ARG A 12 20.84 -22.67 8.08
CA ARG A 12 20.64 -21.35 7.44
C ARG A 12 19.96 -20.43 8.46
N PRO A 13 20.48 -19.22 8.74
CA PRO A 13 19.71 -18.24 9.47
C PRO A 13 18.53 -17.80 8.60
N ALA A 14 17.30 -17.95 9.10
CA ALA A 14 16.16 -17.22 8.58
C ALA A 14 16.41 -15.72 8.79
N GLY A 15 16.23 -14.91 7.74
CA GLY A 15 16.24 -13.44 7.88
C GLY A 15 17.35 -12.66 7.18
N ARG A 16 17.95 -13.15 6.09
CA ARG A 16 18.68 -12.25 5.17
C ARG A 16 17.94 -12.17 3.83
N CYS A 17 17.49 -10.96 3.49
CA CYS A 17 17.12 -10.60 2.13
C CYS A 17 18.30 -10.92 1.19
N PRO A 18 18.03 -11.35 -0.06
CA PRO A 18 19.09 -11.50 -1.06
C PRO A 18 19.86 -10.18 -1.18
N SER A 19 21.18 -10.28 -1.30
CA SER A 19 22.12 -9.17 -1.38
C SER A 19 21.73 -8.21 -2.52
N GLY A 20 21.08 -7.10 -2.16
CA GLY A 20 20.62 -6.09 -3.11
C GLY A 20 19.30 -5.42 -2.72
N TRP A 21 18.48 -6.02 -1.85
CA TRP A 21 17.21 -5.43 -1.43
C TRP A 21 17.37 -4.61 -0.15
N SER A 22 17.59 -3.31 -0.31
CA SER A 22 17.53 -2.30 0.76
C SER A 22 16.11 -1.73 0.86
N ALA A 23 15.74 -1.12 2.00
CA ALA A 23 14.55 -0.26 2.12
C ALA A 23 14.50 0.89 1.07
N GLU A 24 15.63 1.14 0.40
CA GLU A 24 15.80 2.06 -0.72
C GLU A 24 15.14 1.56 -2.03
N SER A 25 14.91 0.25 -2.18
CA SER A 25 14.28 -0.32 -3.38
C SER A 25 12.81 0.08 -3.52
N GLY A 26 12.15 0.38 -2.40
CA GLY A 26 10.81 1.00 -2.35
C GLY A 26 10.83 2.53 -2.54
N ARG A 27 12.01 3.15 -2.66
CA ARG A 27 12.24 4.58 -2.96
C ARG A 27 12.67 4.80 -4.42
N GLY A 28 12.25 3.92 -5.33
CA GLY A 28 12.22 4.30 -6.75
C GLY A 28 11.26 5.49 -6.96
N PRO A 29 11.34 6.22 -8.09
CA PRO A 29 10.51 7.42 -8.33
C PRO A 29 9.01 7.20 -8.02
N GLY A 30 8.45 6.06 -8.43
CA GLY A 30 7.04 5.71 -8.16
C GLY A 30 6.75 5.32 -6.69
N GLY A 31 7.68 4.66 -6.00
CA GLY A 31 7.48 4.29 -4.59
C GLY A 31 7.63 5.49 -3.63
N ALA A 32 8.50 6.45 -3.97
CA ALA A 32 8.59 7.73 -3.26
C ALA A 32 7.32 8.57 -3.45
N ALA A 33 6.78 8.65 -4.67
CA ALA A 33 5.53 9.35 -4.94
C ALA A 33 4.34 8.70 -4.21
N TYR A 34 4.29 7.37 -4.12
CA TYR A 34 3.26 6.67 -3.35
C TYR A 34 3.36 6.93 -1.84
N LEU A 35 4.58 6.98 -1.29
CA LEU A 35 4.80 7.35 0.11
C LEU A 35 4.46 8.81 0.40
N GLU A 36 4.74 9.72 -0.53
CA GLU A 36 4.32 11.12 -0.45
C GLU A 36 2.79 11.26 -0.47
N LEU A 37 2.14 10.52 -1.36
CA LEU A 37 0.68 10.42 -1.44
C LEU A 37 0.07 9.93 -0.12
N ILE A 38 0.57 8.80 0.41
CA ILE A 38 0.14 8.27 1.71
C ILE A 38 0.44 9.29 2.81
N GLY A 39 1.60 9.94 2.79
CA GLY A 39 1.96 11.01 3.72
C GLY A 39 0.97 12.18 3.71
N SER A 40 0.47 12.56 2.53
CA SER A 40 -0.51 13.65 2.39
C SER A 40 -1.86 13.35 3.08
N LEU A 41 -2.24 12.07 3.21
CA LEU A 41 -3.43 11.66 3.94
C LEU A 41 -3.35 11.96 5.45
N PHE A 42 -2.13 12.12 6.00
CA PHE A 42 -1.90 12.32 7.43
C PHE A 42 -1.44 13.74 7.78
N ALA A 43 -1.34 14.63 6.79
CA ALA A 43 -0.71 15.94 6.98
C ALA A 43 -1.50 16.84 7.94
N ASP A 44 -2.82 16.73 7.94
CA ASP A 44 -3.71 17.47 8.83
C ASP A 44 -4.58 16.49 9.64
N PRO A 45 -4.36 16.37 10.97
CA PRO A 45 -5.13 15.48 11.81
C PRO A 45 -6.59 15.93 11.99
N GLU A 46 -6.93 17.18 11.68
CA GLU A 46 -8.29 17.74 11.80
C GLU A 46 -9.05 17.72 10.45
N ALA A 47 -8.44 17.22 9.37
CA ALA A 47 -9.08 17.14 8.08
C ALA A 47 -10.28 16.18 8.10
N ASP A 48 -11.35 16.54 7.39
CA ASP A 48 -12.45 15.61 7.11
C ASP A 48 -11.89 14.35 6.42
N PRO A 49 -12.00 13.16 7.03
CA PRO A 49 -11.35 11.96 6.52
C PRO A 49 -11.84 11.58 5.13
N ALA A 50 -13.12 11.85 4.79
CA ALA A 50 -13.63 11.58 3.45
C ALA A 50 -13.03 12.54 2.41
N ALA A 51 -12.93 13.84 2.71
CA ALA A 51 -12.29 14.81 1.85
C ALA A 51 -10.79 14.56 1.67
N ALA A 52 -10.07 14.20 2.74
CA ALA A 52 -8.66 13.82 2.67
C ALA A 52 -8.44 12.63 1.73
N THR A 53 -9.31 11.62 1.81
CA THR A 53 -9.28 10.47 0.89
C THR A 53 -9.51 10.87 -0.56
N VAL A 54 -10.43 11.81 -0.85
CA VAL A 54 -10.60 12.34 -2.21
C VAL A 54 -9.36 13.07 -2.70
N ALA A 55 -8.77 13.91 -1.84
CA ALA A 55 -7.57 14.68 -2.16
C ALA A 55 -6.40 13.77 -2.52
N ALA A 56 -6.20 12.69 -1.76
CA ALA A 56 -5.20 11.69 -2.07
C ALA A 56 -5.44 11.03 -3.43
N PHE A 57 -6.63 10.50 -3.71
CA PHE A 57 -6.89 9.92 -5.04
C PHE A 57 -6.71 10.93 -6.19
N THR A 58 -6.99 12.21 -5.94
CA THR A 58 -6.74 13.26 -6.92
C THR A 58 -5.24 13.45 -7.15
N GLY A 59 -4.43 13.53 -6.09
CA GLY A 59 -2.96 13.55 -6.21
C GLY A 59 -2.42 12.30 -6.90
N ALA A 60 -2.97 11.12 -6.59
CA ALA A 60 -2.62 9.85 -7.21
C ALA A 60 -2.90 9.83 -8.72
N ALA A 61 -4.01 10.45 -9.15
CA ALA A 61 -4.34 10.60 -10.55
C ALA A 61 -3.34 11.52 -11.28
N GLU A 62 -2.92 12.62 -10.65
CA GLU A 62 -1.86 13.50 -11.16
C GLU A 62 -0.55 12.73 -11.31
N THR A 63 -0.12 12.01 -10.27
CA THR A 63 1.09 11.17 -10.30
C THR A 63 1.01 10.13 -11.42
N LEU A 64 -0.11 9.43 -11.59
CA LEU A 64 -0.28 8.47 -12.67
C LEU A 64 -0.08 9.12 -14.04
N ARG A 65 -0.58 10.34 -14.23
CA ARG A 65 -0.40 11.10 -15.49
C ARG A 65 1.04 11.58 -15.68
N GLU A 66 1.68 12.08 -14.63
CA GLU A 66 3.08 12.52 -14.65
C GLU A 66 4.05 11.38 -14.97
N LEU A 67 3.71 10.17 -14.53
CA LEU A 67 4.44 8.94 -14.87
C LEU A 67 4.10 8.42 -16.27
N ASP A 68 3.32 9.14 -17.09
CA ASP A 68 2.83 8.70 -18.40
C ASP A 68 2.19 7.30 -18.32
N PHE A 69 1.33 7.11 -17.31
CA PHE A 69 0.64 5.85 -17.03
C PHE A 69 1.59 4.67 -16.77
N THR A 70 2.83 4.96 -16.39
CA THR A 70 3.82 3.98 -15.96
C THR A 70 3.74 3.75 -14.46
N ASP A 71 3.91 2.49 -14.07
CA ASP A 71 3.86 1.91 -12.72
C ASP A 71 3.79 2.90 -11.52
N PRO A 72 2.59 3.35 -11.12
CA PRO A 72 2.41 4.31 -10.03
C PRO A 72 2.60 3.68 -8.64
N CYS A 73 2.59 2.34 -8.55
CA CYS A 73 2.85 1.60 -7.33
C CYS A 73 3.77 0.40 -7.62
N PRO A 74 5.10 0.60 -7.57
CA PRO A 74 6.07 -0.48 -7.79
C PRO A 74 5.91 -1.67 -6.83
N ILE A 75 5.35 -1.42 -5.63
CA ILE A 75 5.08 -2.48 -4.65
C ILE A 75 3.99 -3.42 -5.15
N ALA A 76 2.93 -2.89 -5.77
CA ALA A 76 1.86 -3.70 -6.35
C ALA A 76 2.38 -4.56 -7.51
N THR A 77 3.20 -3.99 -8.39
CA THR A 77 3.83 -4.73 -9.50
C THR A 77 4.69 -5.88 -8.98
N VAL A 78 5.61 -5.62 -8.04
CA VAL A 78 6.42 -6.67 -7.43
C VAL A 78 5.54 -7.72 -6.75
N ALA A 79 4.52 -7.31 -6.00
CA ALA A 79 3.62 -8.23 -5.32
C ALA A 79 2.94 -9.19 -6.31
N LEU A 80 2.44 -8.68 -7.43
CA LEU A 80 1.77 -9.46 -8.48
C LEU A 80 2.73 -10.43 -9.19
N GLU A 81 3.98 -10.03 -9.43
CA GLU A 81 4.97 -10.88 -10.11
C GLU A 81 5.50 -12.01 -9.22
N VAL A 82 5.66 -11.75 -7.93
CA VAL A 82 6.45 -12.63 -7.04
C VAL A 82 5.61 -13.46 -6.08
N ALA A 83 4.30 -13.21 -5.97
CA ALA A 83 3.43 -13.81 -4.97
C ALA A 83 3.50 -15.35 -4.91
N SER A 84 3.65 -16.02 -6.06
CA SER A 84 3.71 -17.49 -6.15
C SER A 84 5.11 -18.06 -6.34
N THR A 85 6.12 -17.22 -6.53
CA THR A 85 7.46 -17.64 -7.00
C THR A 85 8.58 -17.26 -6.04
N HIS A 86 8.41 -16.20 -5.22
CA HIS A 86 9.47 -15.71 -4.35
C HIS A 86 8.96 -15.30 -2.95
N GLU A 87 8.99 -16.26 -2.04
CA GLU A 87 8.46 -16.13 -0.68
C GLU A 87 8.93 -14.90 0.10
N ALA A 88 10.23 -14.58 0.03
CA ALA A 88 10.77 -13.46 0.80
C ALA A 88 10.27 -12.11 0.29
N LEU A 89 10.10 -11.95 -1.03
CA LEU A 89 9.58 -10.71 -1.61
C LEU A 89 8.07 -10.61 -1.41
N ARG A 90 7.35 -11.73 -1.53
CA ARG A 90 5.92 -11.81 -1.20
C ARG A 90 5.62 -11.32 0.22
N ARG A 91 6.42 -11.74 1.21
CA ARG A 91 6.29 -11.25 2.60
C ARG A 91 6.63 -9.78 2.71
N ALA A 92 7.72 -9.34 2.08
CA ALA A 92 8.13 -7.96 2.17
C ALA A 92 7.12 -6.98 1.54
N THR A 93 6.50 -7.33 0.42
CA THR A 93 5.40 -6.53 -0.16
C THR A 93 4.16 -6.55 0.73
N ALA A 94 3.85 -7.69 1.36
CA ALA A 94 2.75 -7.77 2.32
C ALA A 94 2.98 -6.88 3.55
N ASP A 95 4.20 -6.84 4.08
CA ASP A 95 4.57 -5.98 5.21
C ASP A 95 4.44 -4.48 4.85
N VAL A 96 4.80 -4.11 3.62
CA VAL A 96 4.64 -2.73 3.13
C VAL A 96 3.16 -2.35 3.05
N PHE A 97 2.32 -3.16 2.38
CA PHE A 97 0.88 -2.90 2.32
C PHE A 97 0.24 -2.87 3.71
N ALA A 98 0.63 -3.78 4.60
CA ALA A 98 0.17 -3.77 5.98
C ALA A 98 0.51 -2.44 6.68
N SER A 99 1.75 -1.94 6.53
CA SER A 99 2.15 -0.66 7.14
C SER A 99 1.32 0.53 6.65
N TRP A 100 0.95 0.54 5.37
CA TRP A 100 0.10 1.56 4.78
C TRP A 100 -1.34 1.49 5.31
N ILE A 101 -1.88 0.28 5.41
CA ILE A 101 -3.21 0.04 5.98
C ILE A 101 -3.24 0.48 7.45
N GLU A 102 -2.22 0.15 8.24
CA GLU A 102 -2.14 0.57 9.65
C GLU A 102 -2.08 2.09 9.80
N ALA A 103 -1.25 2.76 9.00
CA ALA A 103 -1.16 4.21 9.03
C ALA A 103 -2.54 4.83 8.75
N LEU A 104 -3.20 4.38 7.67
CA LEU A 104 -4.49 4.90 7.23
C LEU A 104 -5.62 4.59 8.22
N ALA A 105 -5.62 3.38 8.78
CA ALA A 105 -6.52 3.01 9.87
C ALA A 105 -6.34 3.92 11.08
N GLY A 106 -5.10 4.26 11.43
CA GLY A 106 -4.81 5.19 12.52
C GLY A 106 -5.38 6.59 12.29
N PHE A 107 -5.40 7.08 11.04
CA PHE A 107 -6.05 8.34 10.69
C PHE A 107 -7.55 8.28 10.83
N TYR A 108 -8.18 7.27 10.24
CA TYR A 108 -9.61 7.05 10.35
C TYR A 108 -10.08 6.86 11.79
N ALA A 109 -9.29 6.16 12.61
CA ALA A 109 -9.57 5.97 14.03
C ALA A 109 -9.51 7.29 14.81
N ARG A 110 -8.54 8.15 14.54
CA ARG A 110 -8.48 9.50 15.14
C ARG A 110 -9.67 10.37 14.75
N ALA A 111 -10.21 10.17 13.55
CA ALA A 111 -11.41 10.84 13.07
C ALA A 111 -12.73 10.23 13.62
N GLY A 112 -12.65 9.24 14.52
CA GLY A 112 -13.79 8.69 15.25
C GLY A 112 -14.30 7.34 14.74
N ILE A 113 -13.70 6.72 13.73
CA ILE A 113 -14.09 5.37 13.28
C ILE A 113 -13.58 4.32 14.29
N GLU A 114 -14.41 3.35 14.66
CA GLU A 114 -13.99 2.22 15.51
C GLU A 114 -12.78 1.49 14.89
N ALA A 115 -11.83 1.00 15.70
CA ALA A 115 -10.53 0.52 15.25
C ALA A 115 -10.57 -0.63 14.23
N GLU A 116 -11.43 -1.64 14.43
CA GLU A 116 -11.61 -2.73 13.47
C GLU A 116 -12.22 -2.22 12.17
N THR A 117 -13.26 -1.40 12.28
CA THR A 117 -13.91 -0.75 11.13
C THR A 117 -12.96 0.16 10.35
N ALA A 118 -12.08 0.90 11.05
CA ALA A 118 -11.09 1.78 10.46
C ALA A 118 -10.05 0.99 9.67
N ARG A 119 -9.64 -0.18 10.18
CA ARG A 119 -8.73 -1.08 9.49
C ARG A 119 -9.34 -1.64 8.21
N ASP A 120 -10.57 -2.13 8.27
CA ASP A 120 -11.27 -2.66 7.10
C ASP A 120 -11.53 -1.57 6.05
N THR A 121 -11.86 -0.36 6.51
CA THR A 121 -12.03 0.82 5.64
C THR A 121 -10.71 1.18 4.96
N ALA A 122 -9.60 1.22 5.70
CA ALA A 122 -8.27 1.48 5.15
C ALA A 122 -7.86 0.43 4.11
N GLY A 123 -8.06 -0.86 4.40
CA GLY A 123 -7.81 -1.94 3.44
C GLY A 123 -8.63 -1.79 2.16
N SER A 124 -9.92 -1.45 2.29
CA SER A 124 -10.82 -1.23 1.15
C SER A 124 -10.39 -0.04 0.29
N VAL A 125 -9.95 1.06 0.92
CA VAL A 125 -9.48 2.25 0.22
C VAL A 125 -8.18 1.97 -0.54
N ILE A 126 -7.22 1.25 0.06
CA ILE A 126 -5.99 0.83 -0.63
C ILE A 126 -6.32 -0.10 -1.80
N ALA A 127 -7.20 -1.07 -1.61
CA ALA A 127 -7.62 -1.99 -2.68
C ALA A 127 -8.27 -1.25 -3.86
N LEU A 128 -9.12 -0.25 -3.58
CA LEU A 128 -9.73 0.60 -4.61
C LEU A 128 -8.69 1.41 -5.38
N LEU A 129 -7.69 1.97 -4.68
CA LEU A 129 -6.62 2.74 -5.32
C LEU A 129 -5.80 1.87 -6.27
N GLU A 130 -5.33 0.70 -5.81
CA GLU A 130 -4.51 -0.21 -6.62
C GLU A 130 -5.27 -0.75 -7.83
N GLY A 131 -6.55 -1.10 -7.65
CA GLY A 131 -7.42 -1.49 -8.76
C GLY A 131 -7.64 -0.34 -9.74
N ALA A 132 -7.78 0.89 -9.26
CA ALA A 132 -7.94 2.05 -10.12
C ALA A 132 -6.67 2.41 -10.90
N PHE A 133 -5.49 2.21 -10.31
CA PHE A 133 -4.22 2.32 -11.04
C PHE A 133 -4.13 1.28 -12.16
N MET A 134 -4.47 0.02 -11.88
CA MET A 134 -4.51 -1.02 -12.92
C MET A 134 -5.44 -0.60 -14.09
N LEU A 135 -6.67 -0.18 -13.78
CA LEU A 135 -7.65 0.23 -14.79
C LEU A 135 -7.22 1.49 -15.54
N GLY A 136 -6.67 2.48 -14.83
CA GLY A 136 -6.21 3.73 -15.42
C GLY A 136 -5.04 3.53 -16.36
N ARG A 137 -4.11 2.63 -16.03
CA ARG A 137 -3.02 2.22 -16.93
C ARG A 137 -3.55 1.52 -18.17
N ALA A 138 -4.48 0.57 -18.01
CA ALA A 138 -5.06 -0.17 -19.14
C ALA A 138 -5.84 0.74 -20.10
N ALA A 139 -6.53 1.74 -19.55
CA ALA A 139 -7.30 2.72 -20.33
C ALA A 139 -6.47 3.92 -20.81
N HIS A 140 -5.25 4.09 -20.29
CA HIS A 140 -4.43 5.30 -20.48
C HIS A 140 -5.19 6.59 -20.08
N ASP A 141 -5.96 6.51 -18.99
CA ASP A 141 -6.85 7.56 -18.48
C ASP A 141 -6.86 7.60 -16.95
N THR A 142 -6.93 8.80 -16.38
CA THR A 142 -7.06 9.03 -14.93
C THR A 142 -8.50 8.90 -14.41
N ALA A 143 -9.49 8.82 -15.30
CA ALA A 143 -10.90 8.72 -14.92
C ALA A 143 -11.23 7.57 -13.96
N PRO A 144 -10.63 6.35 -14.06
CA PRO A 144 -10.85 5.28 -13.09
C PRO A 144 -10.40 5.65 -11.67
N VAL A 145 -9.28 6.37 -11.51
CA VAL A 145 -8.77 6.83 -10.22
C VAL A 145 -9.72 7.86 -9.62
N LEU A 146 -10.18 8.83 -10.41
CA LEU A 146 -11.15 9.84 -9.96
C LEU A 146 -12.52 9.24 -9.62
N ALA A 147 -12.93 8.17 -10.30
CA ALA A 147 -14.14 7.43 -9.94
C ALA A 147 -13.97 6.68 -8.61
N ALA A 148 -12.83 6.03 -8.42
CA ALA A 148 -12.50 5.36 -7.16
C ALA A 148 -12.40 6.35 -6.00
N ALA A 149 -11.95 7.59 -6.22
CA ALA A 149 -11.96 8.65 -5.20
C ALA A 149 -13.35 8.85 -4.57
N ARG A 150 -14.39 8.92 -5.41
CA ARG A 150 -15.78 9.11 -4.96
C ARG A 150 -16.30 7.89 -4.21
N ALA A 151 -15.96 6.68 -4.67
CA ALA A 151 -16.34 5.43 -4.01
C ALA A 151 -15.66 5.29 -2.64
N SER A 152 -14.35 5.53 -2.57
CA SER A 152 -13.57 5.53 -1.33
C SER A 152 -14.13 6.52 -0.31
N ALA A 153 -14.46 7.74 -0.73
CA ALA A 153 -15.08 8.74 0.14
C ALA A 153 -16.46 8.31 0.66
N ALA A 154 -17.26 7.60 -0.15
CA ALA A 154 -18.54 7.08 0.28
C ALA A 154 -18.38 5.98 1.35
N ILE A 155 -17.41 5.09 1.20
CA ILE A 155 -17.09 4.06 2.20
C ILE A 155 -16.61 4.71 3.51
N VAL A 156 -15.74 5.72 3.42
CA VAL A 156 -15.27 6.45 4.62
C VAL A 156 -16.43 7.14 5.35
N ARG A 157 -17.36 7.76 4.63
CA ARG A 157 -18.56 8.38 5.26
C ARG A 157 -19.49 7.35 5.90
N ASP A 158 -19.68 6.19 5.27
CA ASP A 158 -20.46 5.10 5.86
C ASP A 158 -19.81 4.59 7.15
N ALA A 159 -18.48 4.43 7.17
CA ALA A 159 -17.74 4.05 8.38
C ALA A 159 -17.90 5.08 9.52
N LEU A 160 -17.85 6.38 9.22
CA LEU A 160 -18.11 7.45 10.20
C LEU A 160 -19.56 7.40 10.73
N GLY A 161 -20.53 7.11 9.87
CA GLY A 161 -21.94 7.04 10.24
C GLY A 161 -22.28 5.85 11.15
N ARG A 162 -21.46 4.80 11.15
CA ARG A 162 -21.59 3.63 12.03
C ARG A 162 -20.92 3.81 13.40
N ALA A 163 -20.16 4.89 13.58
CA ALA A 163 -19.46 5.20 14.82
C ALA A 163 -20.36 5.84 15.90
N GLY A 164 -21.69 5.83 15.72
CA GLY A 164 -22.68 6.27 16.70
C GLY A 164 -23.63 5.15 17.07
#